data_AF-A0A0J8TZH3-F1
#
_entry.id   AF-A0A0J8TZH3-F1
#
_cell.length_a   1.000
_cell.length_b   1.000
_cell.length_c   1.000
_cell.angle_alpha   90.00
_cell.angle_beta   90.00
_cell.angle_gamma   90.00
#
_symmetry.space_group_name_H-M   'P 1'
#
loop_
_entity.id
_entity.type
_entity.pdbx_description
1 polymer ?
#
loop_
_entity_poly.entity_id
_entity_poly.type
_entity_poly.pdbx_seq_one_letter_code
_entity_poly.pdbx_strand_id
1 'polypeptide(L)'
;MVQKRKLIEVALPLDAINREAEKDTPKRSNHPWRLHFWWARRKLATARAVLFAQLVDDPSSHPDLFSTVEAQREERERLHAIIESLVAWENARDPRMLAQVRDEIARSAGGVLPAVLDPGFMRNFYVSQDIHRCMLPQRITATSTQVA
;
A
#
# COMPACT_ATOMS: atom_id res chain seq x y z
N MET A 1 -15.29 5.60 20.13
CA MET A 1 -13.98 5.85 19.48
C MET A 1 -14.25 6.69 18.24
N VAL A 2 -13.61 7.84 18.09
CA VAL A 2 -13.74 8.64 16.86
C VAL A 2 -12.93 7.91 15.79
N GLN A 3 -13.61 7.43 14.75
CA GLN A 3 -12.96 6.76 13.63
C GLN A 3 -12.16 7.81 12.84
N LYS A 4 -10.85 7.61 12.71
CA LYS A 4 -10.02 8.44 11.83
C LYS A 4 -10.33 8.08 10.37
N ARG A 5 -10.53 9.10 9.53
CA ARG A 5 -10.70 8.93 8.09
C ARG A 5 -9.38 8.53 7.45
N LYS A 6 -9.42 7.48 6.65
CA LYS A 6 -8.27 7.00 5.87
C LYS A 6 -8.17 7.71 4.54
N LEU A 7 -6.97 7.75 3.98
CA LEU A 7 -6.72 8.42 2.70
C LEU A 7 -7.62 7.88 1.58
N ILE A 8 -7.85 6.57 1.55
CA ILE A 8 -8.72 5.90 0.57
C ILE A 8 -10.17 6.40 0.57
N GLU A 9 -10.67 6.91 1.69
CA GLU A 9 -12.04 7.40 1.82
C GLU A 9 -12.21 8.82 1.24
N VAL A 10 -11.11 9.56 1.10
CA VAL A 10 -11.12 10.97 0.73
C VAL A 10 -10.57 11.19 -0.67
N ALA A 11 -9.38 10.66 -0.96
CA ALA A 11 -8.70 10.92 -2.22
C ALA A 11 -7.68 9.84 -2.60
N LEU A 12 -7.61 9.58 -3.91
CA LEU A 12 -6.58 8.74 -4.53
C LEU A 12 -6.18 9.31 -5.89
N PRO A 13 -4.88 9.23 -6.28
CA PRO A 13 -4.43 9.65 -7.61
C PRO A 13 -4.78 8.58 -8.66
N LEU A 14 -6.06 8.53 -9.04
CA LEU A 14 -6.61 7.49 -9.91
C LEU A 14 -5.94 7.45 -11.28
N ASP A 15 -5.60 8.61 -11.86
CA ASP A 15 -4.97 8.67 -13.18
C ASP A 15 -3.61 7.97 -13.21
N ALA A 16 -2.78 8.19 -12.18
CA ALA A 16 -1.48 7.53 -12.06
C ALA A 16 -1.63 6.03 -11.80
N ILE A 17 -2.56 5.64 -10.91
CA ILE A 17 -2.84 4.23 -10.60
C ILE A 17 -3.30 3.49 -11.87
N ASN A 18 -4.23 4.08 -12.62
CA ASN A 18 -4.80 3.47 -13.82
C ASN A 18 -3.74 3.31 -14.92
N ARG A 19 -2.94 4.35 -15.16
CA ARG A 19 -1.84 4.32 -16.14
C ARG A 19 -0.86 3.18 -15.87
N GLU A 20 -0.48 2.97 -14.61
CA GLU A 20 0.44 1.88 -14.25
C GLU A 20 -0.27 0.51 -14.25
N ALA A 21 -1.54 0.45 -13.83
CA ALA A 21 -2.33 -0.79 -13.84
C ALA A 21 -2.61 -1.33 -15.25
N GLU A 22 -2.64 -0.46 -16.25
CA GLU A 22 -2.76 -0.84 -17.66
C GLU A 22 -1.55 -1.65 -18.15
N LYS A 23 -0.34 -1.37 -17.65
CA LYS A 23 0.89 -2.10 -18.01
C LYS A 23 0.81 -3.59 -17.63
N ASP A 24 0.10 -3.88 -16.54
CA ASP A 24 -0.18 -5.24 -16.06
C ASP A 24 -1.25 -5.98 -16.89
N THR A 25 -1.83 -5.34 -17.93
CA THR A 25 -2.85 -5.95 -18.80
C THR A 25 -2.19 -6.78 -19.89
N PRO A 26 -2.61 -8.04 -20.10
CA PRO A 26 -2.15 -8.83 -21.23
C PRO A 26 -2.38 -8.08 -22.55
N LYS A 27 -1.47 -8.17 -23.52
CA LYS A 27 -1.60 -7.45 -24.81
C LYS A 27 -2.28 -8.24 -25.93
N ARG A 28 -2.33 -9.58 -25.83
CA ARG A 28 -2.96 -10.44 -26.85
C ARG A 28 -4.47 -10.50 -26.65
N SER A 29 -5.26 -10.11 -27.64
CA SER A 29 -6.73 -9.96 -27.51
C SER A 29 -7.53 -11.26 -27.67
N ASN A 30 -7.00 -12.29 -28.34
CA ASN A 30 -7.80 -13.44 -28.80
C ASN A 30 -7.30 -14.81 -28.27
N HIS A 31 -7.05 -14.95 -26.96
CA HIS A 31 -6.66 -16.25 -26.39
C HIS A 31 -7.58 -16.61 -25.21
N PRO A 32 -8.18 -17.82 -25.16
CA PRO A 32 -9.12 -18.23 -24.11
C PRO A 32 -8.50 -18.19 -22.69
N TRP A 33 -7.17 -18.23 -22.60
CA TRP A 33 -6.40 -17.95 -21.37
C TRP A 33 -6.62 -16.54 -20.78
N ARG A 34 -7.24 -15.59 -21.49
CA ARG A 34 -7.70 -14.31 -20.94
C ARG A 34 -8.99 -14.40 -20.13
N LEU A 35 -9.89 -15.34 -20.45
CA LEU A 35 -11.22 -15.44 -19.81
C LEU A 35 -11.11 -15.86 -18.35
N HIS A 36 -10.14 -16.73 -18.06
CA HIS A 36 -9.87 -17.19 -16.71
C HIS A 36 -8.45 -16.80 -16.29
N PHE A 37 -8.28 -15.51 -16.00
CA PHE A 37 -7.20 -15.06 -15.15
C PHE A 37 -7.46 -15.60 -13.74
N TRP A 38 -7.12 -16.88 -13.52
CA TRP A 38 -7.58 -17.69 -12.39
C TRP A 38 -7.50 -16.93 -11.05
N TRP A 39 -8.64 -16.99 -10.35
CA TRP A 39 -9.08 -16.24 -9.16
C TRP A 39 -8.52 -14.81 -9.01
N ALA A 40 -8.91 -13.94 -9.96
CA ALA A 40 -8.95 -12.49 -9.82
C ALA A 40 -7.65 -11.85 -9.34
N ARG A 41 -6.59 -11.95 -10.15
CA ARG A 41 -5.35 -11.19 -9.92
C ARG A 41 -5.66 -9.68 -9.84
N ARG A 42 -5.54 -9.10 -8.66
CA ARG A 42 -5.51 -7.64 -8.49
C ARG A 42 -4.25 -7.08 -9.17
N LYS A 43 -4.42 -6.02 -9.95
CA LYS A 43 -3.32 -5.26 -10.57
C LYS A 43 -2.38 -4.78 -9.48
N LEU A 44 -1.08 -4.90 -9.71
CA LEU A 44 -0.11 -4.71 -8.63
C LEU A 44 -0.07 -3.24 -8.18
N ALA A 45 -0.07 -2.32 -9.14
CA ALA A 45 -0.19 -0.88 -8.89
C ALA A 45 -1.41 -0.55 -8.02
N THR A 46 -2.59 -1.04 -8.39
CA THR A 46 -3.83 -0.82 -7.64
C THR A 46 -3.76 -1.43 -6.24
N ALA A 47 -3.28 -2.67 -6.10
CA ALA A 47 -3.19 -3.33 -4.80
C ALA A 47 -2.30 -2.54 -3.83
N ARG A 48 -1.14 -2.06 -4.29
CA ARG A 48 -0.21 -1.28 -3.45
C ARG A 48 -0.79 0.07 -3.04
N ALA A 49 -1.38 0.81 -3.97
CA ALA A 49 -1.99 2.11 -3.69
C ALA A 49 -3.13 1.97 -2.66
N VAL A 50 -4.02 1.00 -2.86
CA VAL A 50 -5.14 0.73 -1.96
C VAL A 50 -4.65 0.35 -0.57
N LEU A 51 -3.68 -0.56 -0.46
CA LEU A 51 -3.14 -0.98 0.84
C LEU A 51 -2.46 0.18 1.58
N PHE A 52 -1.65 0.98 0.87
CA PHE A 52 -1.04 2.16 1.46
C PHE A 52 -2.10 3.14 1.98
N ALA A 53 -3.09 3.46 1.15
CA ALA A 53 -4.14 4.40 1.49
C ALA A 53 -5.13 3.91 2.56
N GLN A 54 -5.23 2.59 2.78
CA GLN A 54 -5.97 2.00 3.89
C GLN A 54 -5.25 2.16 5.23
N LEU A 55 -3.92 2.19 5.21
CA LEU A 55 -3.10 2.27 6.41
C LEU A 55 -2.85 3.72 6.83
N VAL A 56 -2.67 4.62 5.86
CA VAL A 56 -2.39 6.05 6.08
C VAL A 56 -3.68 6.84 6.36
N ASP A 57 -3.63 7.68 7.39
CA ASP A 57 -4.72 8.60 7.76
C ASP A 57 -4.76 9.79 6.78
N ASP A 58 -5.96 10.28 6.46
CA ASP A 58 -6.09 11.54 5.71
C ASP A 58 -5.70 12.74 6.62
N PRO A 59 -5.05 13.80 6.09
CA PRO A 59 -4.69 14.98 6.87
C PRO A 59 -5.85 15.64 7.62
N SER A 60 -7.10 15.50 7.14
CA SER A 60 -8.31 16.00 7.84
C SER A 60 -8.61 15.28 9.16
N SER A 61 -8.03 14.10 9.38
CA SER A 61 -8.12 13.37 10.65
C SER A 61 -7.18 13.91 11.74
N HIS A 62 -6.29 14.83 11.38
CA HIS A 62 -5.27 15.44 12.25
C HIS A 62 -5.38 16.96 12.26
N PRO A 63 -6.48 17.55 12.78
CA PRO A 63 -6.66 18.99 12.82
C PRO A 63 -5.61 19.72 13.68
N ASP A 64 -5.00 18.99 14.61
CA ASP A 64 -3.87 19.40 15.47
C ASP A 64 -2.56 19.60 14.69
N LEU A 65 -2.37 18.89 13.57
CA LEU A 65 -1.21 19.05 12.69
C LEU A 65 -1.52 19.90 11.46
N PHE A 66 -2.74 19.74 10.91
CA PHE A 66 -3.18 20.39 9.68
C PHE A 66 -4.49 21.15 9.92
N SER A 67 -4.35 22.36 10.47
CA SER A 67 -5.47 23.21 10.86
C SER A 67 -6.17 23.90 9.68
N THR A 68 -5.47 24.11 8.56
CA THR A 68 -6.01 24.78 7.36
C THR A 68 -6.28 23.81 6.22
N VAL A 69 -7.20 24.17 5.33
CA VAL A 69 -7.55 23.37 4.14
C VAL A 69 -6.36 23.29 3.18
N GLU A 70 -5.59 24.36 3.08
CA GLU A 70 -4.39 24.46 2.27
C GLU A 70 -3.30 23.51 2.77
N ALA A 71 -3.06 23.46 4.09
CA ALA A 71 -2.09 22.52 4.67
C ALA A 71 -2.53 21.05 4.49
N GLN A 72 -3.83 20.77 4.62
CA GLN A 72 -4.36 19.43 4.33
C GLN A 72 -4.18 19.05 2.86
N ARG A 73 -4.32 20.01 1.95
CA ARG A 73 -4.13 19.79 0.52
C ARG A 73 -2.67 19.54 0.17
N GLU A 74 -1.75 20.34 0.70
CA GLU A 74 -0.31 20.19 0.48
C GLU A 74 0.18 18.82 0.99
N GLU A 75 -0.23 18.42 2.19
CA GLU A 75 0.12 17.11 2.72
C GLU A 75 -0.50 15.97 1.90
N ARG A 76 -1.73 16.14 1.42
CA ARG A 76 -2.37 15.15 0.54
C ARG A 76 -1.63 15.03 -0.79
N GLU A 77 -1.17 16.14 -1.38
CA GLU A 77 -0.35 16.14 -2.59
C GLU A 77 0.99 15.44 -2.34
N ARG A 78 1.62 15.62 -1.17
CA ARG A 78 2.82 14.85 -0.74
C ARG A 78 2.52 13.34 -0.69
N LEU A 79 1.42 12.93 -0.06
CA LEU A 79 1.01 11.52 0.02
C LEU A 79 0.70 10.93 -1.37
N HIS A 80 0.09 11.71 -2.26
CA HIS A 80 -0.15 11.31 -3.64
C HIS A 80 1.16 11.08 -4.39
N ALA A 81 2.16 11.95 -4.24
CA ALA A 81 3.47 11.76 -4.86
C ALA A 81 4.17 10.46 -4.40
N ILE A 82 3.98 10.07 -3.13
CA ILE A 82 4.45 8.77 -2.61
C ILE A 82 3.70 7.62 -3.32
N ILE A 83 2.37 7.73 -3.45
CA ILE A 83 1.58 6.71 -4.17
C ILE A 83 2.03 6.59 -5.62
N GLU A 84 2.20 7.71 -6.33
CA GLU A 84 2.69 7.73 -7.72
C GLU A 84 4.04 7.02 -7.87
N SER A 85 4.96 7.30 -6.93
CA SER A 85 6.26 6.64 -6.88
C SER A 85 6.15 5.15 -6.54
N LEU A 86 5.21 4.76 -5.68
CA LEU A 86 4.96 3.37 -5.26
C LEU A 86 4.33 2.51 -6.36
N VAL A 87 3.45 3.10 -7.18
CA VAL A 87 2.76 2.38 -8.26
C VAL A 87 3.61 2.24 -9.52
N ALA A 88 4.63 3.09 -9.69
CA ALA A 88 5.57 3.01 -10.80
C ALA A 88 6.24 1.63 -10.85
N TRP A 89 6.17 0.99 -12.02
CA TRP A 89 6.68 -0.37 -12.22
C TRP A 89 8.20 -0.45 -11.99
N GLU A 90 8.92 0.63 -12.29
CA GLU A 90 10.36 0.79 -12.14
C GLU A 90 10.79 0.74 -10.67
N ASN A 91 9.95 1.26 -9.77
CA ASN A 91 10.23 1.34 -8.33
C ASN A 91 9.76 0.11 -7.57
N ALA A 92 9.26 -0.92 -8.28
CA ALA A 92 8.53 -2.00 -7.63
C ALA A 92 9.33 -2.81 -6.63
N ARG A 93 10.67 -2.73 -6.66
CA ARG A 93 11.56 -3.43 -5.74
C ARG A 93 12.61 -2.52 -5.10
N ASP A 94 12.47 -1.20 -5.22
CA ASP A 94 13.45 -0.26 -4.67
C ASP A 94 13.36 -0.23 -3.13
N PRO A 95 14.40 -0.70 -2.40
CA PRO A 95 14.37 -0.74 -0.94
C PRO A 95 14.22 0.65 -0.30
N ARG A 96 14.70 1.71 -0.96
CA ARG A 96 14.62 3.08 -0.44
C ARG A 96 13.17 3.57 -0.42
N MET A 97 12.47 3.37 -1.53
CA MET A 97 11.04 3.65 -1.62
C MET A 97 10.24 2.85 -0.57
N LEU A 98 10.55 1.56 -0.43
CA LEU A 98 9.86 0.71 0.55
C LEU A 98 10.11 1.15 2.00
N ALA A 99 11.31 1.61 2.32
CA ALA A 99 11.61 2.18 3.64
C ALA A 99 10.80 3.47 3.88
N GLN A 100 10.75 4.38 2.90
CA GLN A 100 9.97 5.61 2.99
C GLN A 100 8.48 5.34 3.23
N VAL A 101 7.90 4.35 2.54
CA VAL A 101 6.50 3.94 2.75
C VAL A 101 6.28 3.37 4.14
N ARG A 102 7.21 2.56 4.64
CA ARG A 102 7.13 2.00 6.01
C ARG A 102 7.14 3.10 7.06
N ASP A 103 8.02 4.08 6.90
CA ASP A 103 8.12 5.21 7.82
C ASP A 103 6.83 6.02 7.83
N GLU A 104 6.19 6.23 6.68
CA GLU A 104 4.91 6.93 6.59
C GLU A 104 3.76 6.16 7.27
N ILE A 105 3.70 4.84 7.03
CA ILE A 105 2.70 3.99 7.68
C ILE A 105 2.92 3.98 9.20
N ALA A 106 4.18 3.90 9.65
CA ALA A 106 4.51 3.96 11.06
C ALA A 106 4.11 5.30 11.68
N ARG A 107 4.35 6.44 11.00
CA ARG A 107 3.86 7.76 11.43
C ARG A 107 2.35 7.77 11.64
N SER A 108 1.60 7.26 10.67
CA SER A 108 0.13 7.21 10.75
C SER A 108 -0.38 6.28 11.86
N ALA A 109 0.34 5.19 12.14
CA ALA A 109 -0.02 4.18 13.13
C ALA A 109 0.52 4.47 14.55
N GLY A 110 1.06 5.66 14.82
CA GLY A 110 1.58 6.02 16.14
C GLY A 110 2.93 5.39 16.49
N GLY A 111 3.75 5.11 15.47
CA GLY A 111 5.13 4.62 15.59
C GLY A 111 5.27 3.09 15.49
N VAL A 112 4.17 2.33 15.50
CA VAL A 112 4.21 0.87 15.41
C VAL A 112 3.43 0.39 14.19
N LEU A 113 4.11 -0.34 13.30
CA LEU A 113 3.44 -0.96 12.15
C LEU A 113 2.42 -2.00 12.62
N PRO A 114 1.19 -2.01 12.05
CA PRO A 114 0.20 -3.01 12.40
C PRO A 114 0.69 -4.40 12.00
N ALA A 115 0.45 -5.39 12.88
CA ALA A 115 0.77 -6.78 12.58
C ALA A 115 -0.15 -7.29 11.47
N VAL A 116 0.42 -7.66 10.33
CA VAL A 116 -0.30 -8.29 9.22
C VAL A 116 -0.02 -9.79 9.27
N LEU A 117 -1.07 -10.61 9.37
CA LEU A 117 -0.92 -12.06 9.33
C LEU A 117 -1.09 -12.53 7.89
N ASP A 118 0.01 -12.95 7.25
CA ASP A 118 -0.04 -13.62 5.94
C ASP A 118 -0.03 -15.14 6.16
N PRO A 119 -1.09 -15.87 5.77
CA PRO A 119 -1.16 -17.32 5.94
C PRO A 119 -0.15 -18.11 5.09
N GLY A 120 0.73 -17.47 4.31
CA GLY A 120 1.94 -18.08 3.73
C GLY A 120 1.71 -19.15 2.66
N PHE A 121 0.45 -19.49 2.37
CA PHE A 121 0.07 -20.57 1.46
C PHE A 121 0.17 -20.18 -0.03
N MET A 122 0.32 -18.89 -0.35
CA MET A 122 0.36 -18.40 -1.74
C MET A 122 1.69 -17.70 -2.08
N ARG A 123 2.81 -18.40 -1.91
CA ARG A 123 4.17 -17.87 -2.20
C ARG A 123 4.44 -17.41 -3.64
N ASN A 124 3.53 -17.70 -4.58
CA ASN A 124 3.61 -17.31 -5.99
C ASN A 124 2.69 -16.15 -6.41
N PHE A 125 1.96 -15.51 -5.49
CA PHE A 125 1.17 -14.31 -5.79
C PHE A 125 2.00 -13.05 -5.51
N TYR A 126 2.26 -12.27 -6.57
CA TYR A 126 3.03 -11.01 -6.53
C TYR A 126 2.56 -10.03 -5.43
N VAL A 127 1.26 -10.02 -5.12
CA VAL A 127 0.68 -9.16 -4.08
C VAL A 127 1.17 -9.54 -2.67
N SER A 128 1.30 -10.83 -2.37
CA SER A 128 1.76 -11.29 -1.05
C SER A 128 3.26 -11.00 -0.84
N GLN A 129 4.11 -11.18 -1.86
CA GLN A 129 5.53 -10.84 -1.75
C GLN A 129 5.77 -9.33 -1.58
N ASP A 130 4.94 -8.50 -2.21
CA ASP A 130 5.06 -7.05 -2.07
C ASP A 130 4.49 -6.55 -0.74
N ILE A 131 3.40 -7.13 -0.21
CA ILE A 131 2.97 -6.87 1.18
C ILE A 131 4.09 -7.25 2.16
N HIS A 132 4.75 -8.38 1.97
CA HIS A 132 5.89 -8.80 2.78
C HIS A 132 7.07 -7.81 2.73
N ARG A 133 7.36 -7.25 1.55
CA ARG A 133 8.49 -6.32 1.36
C ARG A 133 8.17 -4.88 1.71
N CYS A 134 6.93 -4.44 1.52
CA CYS A 134 6.49 -3.08 1.77
C CYS A 134 6.02 -2.87 3.21
N MET A 135 5.37 -3.86 3.85
CA MET A 135 4.49 -3.58 5.00
C MET A 135 4.75 -4.41 6.26
N LEU A 136 5.57 -5.47 6.20
CA LEU A 136 5.88 -6.27 7.40
C LEU A 136 7.19 -5.85 8.08
N PRO A 137 7.22 -5.74 9.42
CA PRO A 137 8.47 -5.88 10.15
C PRO A 137 9.04 -7.27 9.85
N GLN A 138 10.36 -7.34 9.65
CA GLN A 138 11.09 -8.60 9.52
C GLN A 138 10.59 -9.55 10.63
N ARG A 139 10.15 -10.75 10.23
CA ARG A 139 9.67 -11.87 11.05
C ARG A 139 9.74 -11.60 12.55
N ILE A 140 8.60 -11.63 13.24
CA ILE A 140 8.59 -12.08 14.64
C ILE A 140 9.14 -13.50 14.58
N THR A 141 10.45 -13.66 14.77
CA THR A 141 11.01 -14.93 15.22
C THR A 141 10.27 -15.20 16.50
N ALA A 142 9.48 -16.28 16.51
CA ALA A 142 8.88 -16.77 17.75
C ALA A 142 10.04 -17.01 18.72
N THR A 143 10.30 -16.03 19.58
CA THR A 143 11.10 -16.24 20.77
C THR A 143 10.24 -17.16 21.60
N SER A 144 10.48 -18.46 21.44
CA SER A 144 10.03 -19.47 22.38
C SER A 144 10.59 -19.05 23.73
N THR A 145 9.76 -18.34 24.49
CA THR A 145 9.92 -18.25 25.93
C THR A 145 9.86 -19.68 26.43
N GLN A 146 11.03 -20.27 26.65
CA GLN A 146 11.18 -21.37 27.58
C GLN A 146 10.75 -20.81 28.94
N VAL A 147 9.49 -21.06 29.28
CA VAL A 147 9.02 -21.00 30.66
C VAL A 147 9.64 -22.20 31.36
N ALA A 148 10.23 -21.91 32.52
CA ALA A 148 10.95 -22.83 33.40
C ALA A 148 10.14 -24.05 33.83
#